data_AF-A0A166ICJ0-F1
#
_entry.id   AF-A0A166ICJ0-F1
#
_cell.length_a   1.000
_cell.length_b   1.000
_cell.length_c   1.000
_cell.angle_alpha   90.00
_cell.angle_beta   90.00
_cell.angle_gamma   90.00
#
_symmetry.space_group_name_H-M   'P 1'
#
loop_
_entity.id
_entity.type
_entity.pdbx_description
1 polymer ?
#
loop_
_entity_poly.entity_id
_entity_poly.type
_entity_poly.pdbx_seq_one_letter_code
_entity_poly.pdbx_strand_id
1 'polypeptide(L)'
;IKLEEHGYAMHDATRAIELNPKYAKAYYRRAMCNIQLLKYQAAISDLKKVIHIEPGNTSVKSQLESTQKLLRRIEFEKAIEVGEEQNAVDRCRE
;
A
#
# COMPACT_ATOMS: atom_id res chain seq x y z
N ILE A 1 -5.46 -15.50 -14.05
CA ILE A 1 -4.60 -16.33 -13.16
C ILE A 1 -3.89 -15.49 -12.09
N LYS A 2 -3.26 -14.34 -12.39
CA LYS A 2 -2.48 -13.56 -11.39
C LYS A 2 -3.28 -13.00 -10.20
N LEU A 3 -4.55 -12.65 -10.38
CA LEU A 3 -5.42 -12.10 -9.31
C LEU A 3 -5.79 -13.13 -8.24
N GLU A 4 -5.89 -14.41 -8.61
CA GLU A 4 -6.31 -15.49 -7.71
C GLU A 4 -5.19 -15.81 -6.69
N GLU A 5 -3.95 -15.80 -7.16
CA GLU A 5 -2.74 -16.01 -6.33
C GLU A 5 -2.55 -14.92 -5.27
N HIS A 6 -2.94 -13.68 -5.55
CA HIS A 6 -2.83 -12.58 -4.59
C HIS A 6 -3.82 -12.71 -3.43
N GLY A 7 -5.00 -13.27 -3.68
CA GLY A 7 -6.01 -13.54 -2.64
C GLY A 7 -5.53 -14.61 -1.66
N TYR A 8 -5.04 -15.74 -2.19
CA TYR A 8 -4.47 -16.82 -1.35
C TYR A 8 -3.23 -16.36 -0.59
N ALA A 9 -2.31 -15.62 -1.24
CA ALA A 9 -1.12 -15.11 -0.58
C ALA A 9 -1.43 -14.10 0.54
N MET A 10 -2.48 -13.28 0.40
CA MET A 10 -2.95 -12.40 1.47
C MET A 10 -3.52 -13.18 2.65
N HIS A 11 -4.31 -14.21 2.38
CA HIS A 11 -4.91 -15.06 3.42
C HIS A 11 -3.83 -15.81 4.20
N ASP A 12 -2.88 -16.43 3.51
CA ASP A 12 -1.77 -17.15 4.13
C ASP A 12 -0.88 -16.22 4.95
N ALA A 13 -0.58 -15.03 4.43
CA ALA A 13 0.17 -14.03 5.17
C ALA A 13 -0.57 -13.56 6.42
N THR A 14 -1.89 -13.40 6.35
CA THR A 14 -2.72 -12.99 7.49
C THR A 14 -2.73 -14.07 8.56
N ARG A 15 -2.95 -15.33 8.17
CA ARG A 15 -2.91 -16.46 9.12
C ARG A 15 -1.54 -16.62 9.77
N ALA A 16 -0.46 -16.41 9.01
CA ALA A 16 0.89 -16.44 9.55
C ALA A 16 1.15 -15.30 10.56
N ILE A 17 0.55 -14.12 10.37
CA ILE A 17 0.60 -13.01 11.32
C ILE A 17 -0.19 -13.33 12.59
N GLU A 18 -1.36 -13.95 12.47
CA GLU A 18 -2.17 -14.39 13.62
C GLU A 18 -1.45 -15.44 14.46
N LEU A 19 -0.78 -16.39 13.79
CA LEU A 19 0.03 -17.41 14.46
C LEU A 19 1.30 -16.83 15.09
N ASN A 20 1.97 -15.89 14.39
CA ASN A 20 3.17 -15.24 14.89
C ASN A 20 3.19 -13.75 14.52
N PRO A 21 2.81 -12.86 15.45
CA PRO A 21 2.75 -11.42 15.18
C PRO A 21 4.13 -10.77 15.03
N LYS A 22 5.22 -11.50 15.30
CA LYS A 22 6.60 -11.06 15.06
C LYS A 22 7.18 -11.62 13.76
N TYR A 23 6.37 -12.27 12.91
CA TYR A 23 6.87 -12.86 11.68
C TYR A 23 6.98 -11.83 10.54
N ALA A 24 8.12 -11.13 10.48
CA ALA A 24 8.41 -10.07 9.51
C ALA A 24 8.14 -10.48 8.04
N LYS A 25 8.50 -11.70 7.65
CA LYS A 25 8.31 -12.18 6.27
C LYS A 25 6.84 -12.26 5.85
N ALA A 26 5.92 -12.54 6.77
CA ALA A 26 4.49 -12.54 6.47
C ALA A 26 3.96 -11.13 6.22
N TYR A 27 4.32 -10.15 7.06
CA TYR A 27 4.00 -8.75 6.79
C TYR A 27 4.57 -8.28 5.45
N TYR A 28 5.81 -8.64 5.12
CA TYR A 28 6.40 -8.30 3.82
C TYR A 28 5.62 -8.91 2.65
N ARG A 29 5.24 -10.20 2.73
CA ARG A 29 4.42 -10.85 1.70
C ARG A 29 3.06 -10.18 1.54
N ARG A 30 2.40 -9.83 2.65
CA ARG A 30 1.11 -9.12 2.62
C ARG A 30 1.25 -7.73 2.01
N ALA A 31 2.32 -7.01 2.35
CA ALA A 31 2.63 -5.72 1.76
C ALA A 31 2.80 -5.82 0.24
N MET A 32 3.53 -6.83 -0.25
CA MET A 32 3.74 -6.98 -1.69
C MET A 32 2.44 -7.29 -2.44
N CYS A 33 1.57 -8.11 -1.87
CA CYS A 33 0.24 -8.35 -2.44
C CYS A 33 -0.58 -7.05 -2.46
N ASN A 34 -0.54 -6.26 -1.39
CA ASN A 34 -1.22 -4.97 -1.34
C ASN A 34 -0.67 -3.97 -2.37
N ILE A 35 0.64 -3.95 -2.64
CA ILE A 35 1.25 -3.12 -3.71
C ILE A 35 0.73 -3.54 -5.08
N GLN A 36 0.68 -4.85 -5.37
CA GLN A 36 0.15 -5.39 -6.63
C GLN A 36 -1.35 -5.05 -6.81
N LEU A 37 -2.09 -5.00 -5.71
CA LEU A 37 -3.50 -4.62 -5.68
C LEU A 37 -3.73 -3.10 -5.60
N LEU A 38 -2.69 -2.28 -5.76
CA LEU A 38 -2.74 -0.81 -5.67
C LEU A 38 -3.20 -0.27 -4.30
N LYS A 39 -3.22 -1.12 -3.26
CA LYS A 39 -3.57 -0.79 -1.88
C LYS A 39 -2.34 -0.29 -1.11
N TYR A 40 -1.76 0.81 -1.58
CA TYR A 40 -0.48 1.32 -1.06
C TYR A 40 -0.52 1.69 0.43
N GLN A 41 -1.62 2.23 0.94
CA GLN A 41 -1.76 2.57 2.37
C GLN A 41 -1.64 1.33 3.29
N ALA A 42 -2.28 0.23 2.89
CA ALA A 42 -2.20 -1.04 3.62
C ALA A 42 -0.77 -1.62 3.54
N ALA A 43 -0.14 -1.56 2.36
CA ALA A 43 1.23 -2.00 2.18
C ALA A 43 2.23 -1.23 3.06
N ILE A 44 2.08 0.10 3.16
CA ILE A 44 2.96 0.94 3.99
C ILE A 44 2.86 0.53 5.47
N SER A 45 1.66 0.24 5.97
CA SER A 45 1.47 -0.20 7.35
C SER A 45 2.19 -1.52 7.64
N ASP A 46 2.09 -2.47 6.71
CA ASP A 46 2.80 -3.76 6.81
C ASP A 46 4.32 -3.58 6.73
N LEU A 47 4.83 -2.78 5.79
CA LEU A 47 6.27 -2.50 5.66
C LEU A 47 6.85 -1.81 6.90
N LYS A 48 6.11 -0.88 7.52
CA LYS A 48 6.51 -0.27 8.80
C LYS A 48 6.66 -1.31 9.90
N LYS A 49 5.75 -2.30 9.96
CA LYS A 49 5.83 -3.38 10.94
C LYS A 49 7.06 -4.25 10.71
N VAL A 50 7.40 -4.54 9.45
CA VAL A 50 8.64 -5.24 9.08
C VAL A 50 9.87 -4.47 9.55
N ILE A 51 9.94 -3.16 9.33
CA ILE A 51 11.08 -2.34 9.79
C ILE A 51 11.18 -2.32 11.32
N HIS A 52 10.04 -2.34 12.02
CA HIS A 52 10.04 -2.39 13.48
C HIS A 52 10.56 -3.73 14.03
N ILE A 53 10.30 -4.84 13.32
CA ILE A 53 10.79 -6.18 13.71
C ILE A 53 12.24 -6.38 13.25
N GLU A 54 12.57 -5.97 12.03
CA GLU A 54 13.87 -6.15 11.38
C GLU A 54 14.41 -4.79 10.86
N PRO A 55 14.90 -3.91 11.76
CA PRO A 55 15.38 -2.58 11.38
C PRO A 55 16.63 -2.60 10.48
N GLY A 56 17.33 -3.74 10.42
CA GLY A 56 18.48 -3.97 9.54
C GLY A 56 18.11 -4.23 8.07
N ASN A 57 16.82 -4.41 7.76
CA ASN A 57 16.40 -4.72 6.40
C ASN A 57 16.28 -3.45 5.55
N THR A 58 17.40 -3.04 4.95
CA THR A 58 17.49 -1.87 4.05
C THR A 58 16.60 -2.00 2.82
N SER A 59 16.41 -3.22 2.29
CA SER A 59 15.53 -3.45 1.14
C SER A 59 14.09 -3.02 1.43
N VAL A 60 13.59 -3.32 2.63
CA VAL A 60 12.22 -2.95 3.04
C VAL A 60 12.07 -1.44 3.22
N LYS A 61 13.12 -0.74 3.70
CA LYS A 61 13.12 0.73 3.80
C LYS A 61 12.99 1.37 2.43
N SER A 62 13.79 0.94 1.45
CA SER A 62 13.71 1.45 0.08
C SER A 62 12.35 1.16 -0.57
N GLN A 63 11.76 0.00 -0.30
CA GLN A 63 10.41 -0.34 -0.76
C GLN A 63 9.34 0.56 -0.12
N LEU A 64 9.45 0.85 1.18
CA LEU A 64 8.55 1.75 1.89
C LEU A 64 8.62 3.18 1.33
N GLU A 65 9.82 3.73 1.14
CA GLU A 65 10.01 5.06 0.55
C GLU A 65 9.41 5.14 -0.87
N SER A 66 9.67 4.12 -1.69
CA SER A 66 9.13 4.03 -3.05
C SER A 66 7.60 3.98 -3.04
N THR A 67 7.02 3.18 -2.15
CA THR A 67 5.56 3.04 -1.98
C THR A 67 4.92 4.34 -1.49
N GLN A 68 5.56 5.05 -0.55
CA GLN A 68 5.08 6.34 -0.06
C GLN A 68 5.13 7.43 -1.14
N LYS A 69 6.16 7.42 -1.98
CA LYS A 69 6.28 8.36 -3.10
C LYS A 69 5.18 8.11 -4.14
N LEU A 70 4.88 6.85 -4.44
CA LEU A 70 3.77 6.46 -5.31
C LEU A 70 2.42 6.92 -4.74
N LEU A 71 2.14 6.64 -3.46
CA LEU A 71 0.91 7.07 -2.82
C LEU A 71 0.74 8.59 -2.90
N ARG A 72 1.80 9.35 -2.55
CA ARG A 72 1.76 10.82 -2.59
C ARG A 72 1.52 11.35 -4.00
N ARG A 73 2.09 10.71 -5.02
CA ARG A 73 1.87 11.05 -6.42
C ARG A 73 0.41 10.83 -6.82
N ILE A 74 -0.16 9.67 -6.47
CA ILE A 74 -1.56 9.33 -6.74
C ILE A 74 -2.50 10.31 -6.04
N GLU A 75 -2.23 10.64 -4.77
CA GLU A 75 -3.00 11.63 -4.02
C GLU A 75 -2.93 13.02 -4.66
N PHE A 76 -1.76 13.40 -5.16
CA PHE A 76 -1.55 14.66 -5.88
C PHE A 76 -2.28 14.69 -7.23
N GLU A 77 -2.17 13.62 -8.02
CA GLU A 77 -2.86 13.46 -9.31
C GLU A 77 -4.37 13.53 -9.11
N LYS A 78 -4.90 12.84 -8.09
CA LYS A 78 -6.32 12.91 -7.71
C LYS A 78 -6.75 14.31 -7.28
N ALA A 79 -5.90 15.03 -6.55
CA ALA A 79 -6.21 16.40 -6.12
C ALA A 79 -6.29 17.38 -7.30
N ILE A 80 -5.49 17.18 -8.36
CA ILE A 80 -5.55 17.99 -9.58
C ILE A 80 -6.84 17.69 -10.36
N GLU A 81 -7.19 16.41 -10.53
CA GLU A 81 -8.40 15.99 -11.24
C GLU A 81 -9.68 16.56 -10.61
N VAL A 82 -9.76 16.55 -9.28
CA VAL A 82 -10.91 17.12 -8.54
C VAL A 82 -11.01 18.65 -8.72
N GLY A 83 -9.88 19.34 -8.94
CA GLY A 83 -9.85 20.79 -9.16
C GLY A 83 -10.51 21.26 -10.46
N GLU A 84 -10.65 20.39 -11.47
CA GLU A 84 -11.36 20.70 -12.72
C GLU A 84 -12.87 20.47 -12.60
N GLU A 85 -13.29 19.49 -11.81
CA GLU A 85 -14.71 19.12 -11.64
C GLU A 85 -15.49 20.19 -10.85
N GLN A 86 -14.89 20.82 -9.83
CA GLN A 86 -15.52 21.93 -9.10
C GLN A 86 -15.72 23.19 -9.96
N ASN A 87 -14.85 23.43 -10.95
CA ASN A 87 -14.92 24.61 -11.81
C ASN A 87 -15.96 24.50 -12.95
N ALA A 88 -16.46 23.29 -13.23
CA ALA A 88 -17.49 23.06 -14.24
C ALA A 88 -18.91 23.26 -13.68
N VAL A 89 -19.15 22.92 -12.41
CA VAL A 89 -20.49 23.03 -11.78
C VAL A 89 -20.82 24.47 -11.36
N ASP A 90 -19.79 25.33 -11.17
CA ASP A 90 -19.95 26.73 -10.78
C ASP A 90 -20.18 27.69 -11.97
N ARG A 91 -19.99 27.24 -13.22
CA ARG A 91 -20.22 28.07 -14.43
C ARG A 91 -21.67 28.15 -14.91
N CYS A 92 -22.62 27.50 -14.22
CA CYS A 92 -24.04 27.55 -14.57
C CYS A 92 -24.89 28.22 -13.48
N ARG A 93 -24.29 29.02 -12.59
CA ARG A 93 -25.04 29.75 -11.57
C ARG A 93 -24.51 31.16 -11.33
N GLU A 94 -24.42 31.98 -12.37
CA GLU A 94 -24.58 33.45 -12.30
C GLU A 94 -25.21 33.97 -13.59
#